data_AF-A0A359CJN1-F1
#
_entry.id   AF-A0A359CJN1-F1
#
_cell.length_a   1.000
_cell.length_b   1.000
_cell.length_c   1.000
_cell.angle_alpha   90.00
_cell.angle_beta   90.00
_cell.angle_gamma   90.00
#
_symmetry.space_group_name_H-M   'P 1'
#
loop_
_entity.id
_entity.type
_entity.pdbx_description
1 polymer ?
#
loop_
_entity_poly.entity_id
_entity_poly.type
_entity_poly.pdbx_seq_one_letter_code
_entity_poly.pdbx_strand_id
1 'polypeptide(L)'
;QIDEAEKAVQWFKGIFGDDYYIELQRHKTDRPDADQTTYPKQEKVNIELLRIAEKYQIKAIASNDVHFVNEEDADAHDRLICLSTGKDFDDPNRMRYTKQEWLKTTQEMNAIFPDHPQILSNTLEVADKVEFYSIDSPPMMPFYPIDDSFGTEEGYKAKYPEEELKKEFGENIFHRLGGYNKVVRIKLEADYLTHLTLQGARKRYGENMSDDIKERLDFELNTIKNMGFPGYFLIVQDFINAARGMDVAVGPGRGSAAGSAVAYCLGITDIDPLKYDLLFERFLNPDRISMPDIDIDFDDEGRGRVLRWVIDKYGSEKVANIITYGTMATKSAIRDVARVHKLPLSESDRLAKLVPDRIPNVKKITLGEAIKYVPELNEAANSSDPLIKNTLKYARMLEGNVRSTGVHACGVIIGQTDISNVVPISTAEDKETKEKLLVTQYEGSVIEETGLIKMDFLGLKTLSIIKDAVKNIQATTGKKIDMSAIPMDDTKTYQLYSDGKTTGTFQFESAGMQKYLKELQPTKFEDLIAMNALYRPGPMDYIPSFIARKHGREEISYDIPVM
;
A
#
# COMPACT_ATOMS: atom_id res chain seq x y z
N GLN A 1 -44.01 9.42 14.26
CA GLN A 1 -43.36 8.10 14.27
C GLN A 1 -43.96 7.14 13.25
N ILE A 2 -45.17 6.58 13.40
CA ILE A 2 -45.72 5.62 12.41
C ILE A 2 -45.98 6.27 11.04
N ASP A 3 -46.61 7.45 11.00
CA ASP A 3 -46.83 8.16 9.72
C ASP A 3 -45.52 8.53 9.00
N GLU A 4 -44.45 8.81 9.76
CA GLU A 4 -43.13 9.10 9.21
C GLU A 4 -42.46 7.82 8.68
N ALA A 5 -42.61 6.70 9.38
CA ALA A 5 -42.14 5.39 8.91
C ALA A 5 -42.85 4.99 7.60
N GLU A 6 -44.16 5.18 7.51
CA GLU A 6 -44.90 4.90 6.27
C GLU A 6 -44.49 5.83 5.11
N LYS A 7 -44.17 7.10 5.39
CA LYS A 7 -43.61 8.02 4.38
C LYS A 7 -42.23 7.56 3.92
N ALA A 8 -41.36 7.14 4.84
CA ALA A 8 -40.04 6.62 4.51
C ALA A 8 -40.13 5.36 3.64
N VAL A 9 -40.98 4.40 4.02
CA VAL A 9 -41.21 3.18 3.25
C VAL A 9 -41.72 3.48 1.83
N GLN A 10 -42.69 4.38 1.68
CA GLN A 10 -43.18 4.78 0.36
C GLN A 10 -42.10 5.45 -0.48
N TRP A 11 -41.26 6.28 0.14
CA TRP A 11 -40.14 6.93 -0.54
C TRP A 11 -39.11 5.90 -1.03
N PHE A 12 -38.67 4.99 -0.16
CA PHE A 12 -37.72 3.94 -0.54
C PHE A 12 -38.30 2.99 -1.60
N LYS A 13 -39.57 2.59 -1.47
CA LYS A 13 -40.26 1.82 -2.51
C LYS A 13 -40.33 2.58 -3.84
N GLY A 14 -40.52 3.90 -3.79
CA GLY A 14 -40.50 4.74 -5.00
C GLY A 14 -39.14 4.77 -5.71
N ILE A 15 -38.03 4.56 -4.98
CA ILE A 15 -36.66 4.55 -5.52
C ILE A 15 -36.26 3.17 -6.00
N PHE A 16 -36.43 2.16 -5.16
CA PHE A 16 -35.94 0.81 -5.40
C PHE A 16 -36.98 -0.11 -6.06
N GLY A 17 -38.24 0.32 -6.15
CA GLY A 17 -39.31 -0.46 -6.77
C GLY A 17 -39.54 -1.79 -6.06
N ASP A 18 -39.48 -2.88 -6.82
CA ASP A 18 -39.67 -4.25 -6.33
C ASP A 18 -38.45 -4.80 -5.59
N ASP A 19 -37.30 -4.13 -5.66
CA ASP A 19 -36.08 -4.50 -4.91
C ASP A 19 -35.98 -3.82 -3.53
N TYR A 20 -37.10 -3.27 -3.05
CA TYR A 20 -37.25 -2.83 -1.66
C TYR A 20 -37.88 -3.92 -0.80
N TYR A 21 -37.27 -4.22 0.35
CA TYR A 21 -37.75 -5.23 1.29
C TYR A 21 -37.84 -4.66 2.70
N ILE A 22 -38.77 -5.21 3.50
CA ILE A 22 -38.85 -4.93 4.93
C ILE A 22 -38.02 -5.97 5.68
N GLU A 23 -36.98 -5.52 6.37
CA GLU A 23 -36.10 -6.39 7.15
C GLU A 23 -36.66 -6.64 8.56
N LEU A 24 -36.71 -7.92 8.97
CA LEU A 24 -37.12 -8.35 10.29
C LEU A 24 -35.99 -9.09 11.00
N GLN A 25 -35.82 -8.78 12.28
CA GLN A 25 -34.79 -9.36 13.14
C GLN A 25 -35.39 -9.67 14.52
N ARG A 26 -34.88 -10.72 15.18
CA ARG A 26 -35.38 -11.18 16.49
C ARG A 26 -34.24 -11.75 17.34
N HIS A 27 -33.76 -10.96 18.27
CA HIS A 27 -32.58 -11.27 19.07
C HIS A 27 -32.93 -11.56 20.54
N LYS A 28 -33.72 -12.61 20.76
CA LYS A 28 -34.10 -13.01 22.12
C LYS A 28 -32.89 -13.53 22.89
N THR A 29 -32.65 -12.97 24.07
CA THR A 29 -31.57 -13.40 24.96
C THR A 29 -32.06 -13.47 26.40
N ASP A 30 -31.72 -14.55 27.09
CA ASP A 30 -31.96 -14.72 28.53
C ASP A 30 -30.69 -14.48 29.35
N ARG A 31 -29.59 -14.06 28.69
CA ARG A 31 -28.31 -13.81 29.33
C ARG A 31 -28.37 -12.54 30.19
N PRO A 32 -27.94 -12.57 31.47
CA PRO A 32 -27.96 -11.40 32.35
C PRO A 32 -26.88 -10.37 31.99
N ASP A 33 -25.85 -10.79 31.26
CA ASP A 33 -24.72 -9.95 30.82
C ASP A 33 -24.90 -9.38 29.40
N ALA A 34 -26.10 -9.51 28.82
CA ALA A 34 -26.47 -9.02 27.49
C ALA A 34 -27.59 -7.95 27.56
N ASP A 35 -27.85 -7.26 26.45
CA ASP A 35 -29.00 -6.36 26.36
C ASP A 35 -30.31 -7.13 26.17
N GLN A 36 -31.16 -7.13 27.20
CA GLN A 36 -32.48 -7.77 27.17
C GLN A 36 -33.59 -6.84 26.66
N THR A 37 -33.28 -5.56 26.41
CA THR A 37 -34.29 -4.57 25.99
C THR A 37 -34.54 -4.55 24.48
N THR A 38 -33.60 -5.08 23.69
CA THR A 38 -33.67 -5.07 22.22
C THR A 38 -34.79 -5.97 21.69
N TYR A 39 -34.91 -7.21 22.17
CA TYR A 39 -35.93 -8.14 21.67
C TYR A 39 -37.39 -7.65 21.86
N PRO A 40 -37.81 -7.15 23.03
CA PRO A 40 -39.16 -6.57 23.18
C PRO A 40 -39.43 -5.39 22.24
N LYS A 41 -38.41 -4.58 21.94
CA LYS A 41 -38.53 -3.48 20.97
C LYS A 41 -38.68 -4.01 19.54
N GLN A 42 -37.87 -5.00 19.17
CA GLN A 42 -37.97 -5.68 17.87
C GLN A 42 -39.35 -6.28 17.67
N GLU A 43 -39.91 -6.99 18.64
CA GLU A 43 -41.27 -7.55 18.54
C GLU A 43 -42.33 -6.47 18.29
N LYS A 44 -42.26 -5.36 19.04
CA LYS A 44 -43.18 -4.24 18.85
C LYS A 44 -43.06 -3.61 17.45
N VAL A 45 -41.83 -3.44 16.96
CA VAL A 45 -41.55 -2.85 15.65
C VAL A 45 -41.94 -3.80 14.52
N ASN A 46 -41.64 -5.10 14.65
CA ASN A 46 -41.92 -6.13 13.64
C ASN A 46 -43.43 -6.22 13.33
N ILE A 47 -44.30 -6.07 14.34
CA ILE A 47 -45.76 -6.04 14.14
C ILE A 47 -46.16 -4.89 13.18
N GLU A 48 -45.65 -3.69 13.43
CA GLU A 48 -45.96 -2.53 12.59
C GLU A 48 -45.29 -2.63 11.21
N LEU A 49 -44.05 -3.13 11.14
CA LEU A 49 -43.35 -3.36 9.88
C LEU A 49 -44.11 -4.34 8.98
N LEU A 50 -44.63 -5.44 9.53
CA LEU A 50 -45.46 -6.41 8.80
C LEU A 50 -46.78 -5.78 8.33
N ARG A 51 -47.45 -4.96 9.16
CA ARG A 51 -48.66 -4.22 8.78
C ARG A 51 -48.38 -3.28 7.59
N ILE A 52 -47.25 -2.57 7.64
CA ILE A 52 -46.82 -1.64 6.58
C ILE A 52 -46.45 -2.43 5.31
N ALA A 53 -45.76 -3.56 5.45
CA ALA A 53 -45.40 -4.43 4.34
C ALA A 53 -46.64 -4.94 3.59
N GLU A 54 -47.68 -5.37 4.32
CA GLU A 54 -48.95 -5.79 3.73
C GLU A 54 -49.67 -4.61 3.05
N LYS A 55 -49.78 -3.46 3.73
CA LYS A 55 -50.46 -2.27 3.22
C LYS A 55 -49.89 -1.80 1.88
N TYR A 56 -48.56 -1.81 1.74
CA TYR A 56 -47.88 -1.32 0.53
C TYR A 56 -47.44 -2.45 -0.40
N GLN A 57 -47.82 -3.72 -0.15
CA GLN A 57 -47.41 -4.89 -0.94
C GLN A 57 -45.88 -4.96 -1.11
N ILE A 58 -45.16 -5.02 0.01
CA ILE A 58 -43.70 -5.14 0.07
C ILE A 58 -43.37 -6.49 0.70
N LYS A 59 -42.39 -7.21 0.14
CA LYS A 59 -41.93 -8.47 0.72
C LYS A 59 -41.11 -8.19 1.97
N ALA A 60 -41.28 -9.03 3.00
CA ALA A 60 -40.42 -9.00 4.18
C ALA A 60 -39.35 -10.10 4.11
N ILE A 61 -38.16 -9.82 4.61
CA ILE A 61 -37.02 -10.74 4.70
C ILE A 61 -36.54 -10.87 6.14
N ALA A 62 -35.89 -11.98 6.47
CA ALA A 62 -35.23 -12.16 7.76
C ALA A 62 -33.71 -12.08 7.63
N SER A 63 -33.08 -11.45 8.63
CA SER A 63 -31.63 -11.38 8.83
C SER A 63 -31.30 -11.53 10.33
N ASN A 64 -30.01 -11.58 10.67
CA ASN A 64 -29.54 -11.71 12.06
C ASN A 64 -28.41 -10.73 12.43
N ASP A 65 -28.18 -9.69 11.62
CA ASP A 65 -27.18 -8.64 11.86
C ASP A 65 -25.83 -9.18 12.39
N VAL A 66 -25.22 -10.09 11.64
CA VAL A 66 -24.10 -10.92 12.13
C VAL A 66 -22.86 -10.05 12.40
N HIS A 67 -22.34 -10.13 13.62
CA HIS A 67 -21.12 -9.43 14.09
C HIS A 67 -19.98 -10.38 14.48
N PHE A 68 -20.27 -11.68 14.65
CA PHE A 68 -19.27 -12.69 14.99
C PHE A 68 -19.65 -14.06 14.39
N VAL A 69 -18.70 -14.99 14.30
CA VAL A 69 -18.92 -16.24 13.54
C VAL A 69 -19.72 -17.25 14.37
N ASN A 70 -19.30 -17.54 15.60
CA ASN A 70 -19.90 -18.56 16.45
C ASN A 70 -20.49 -17.94 17.73
N GLU A 71 -21.44 -18.62 18.37
CA GLU A 71 -22.05 -18.15 19.62
C GLU A 71 -21.01 -17.86 20.72
N GLU A 72 -19.98 -18.68 20.84
CA GLU A 72 -18.89 -18.53 21.81
C GLU A 72 -18.03 -17.25 21.62
N ASP A 73 -18.06 -16.66 20.44
CA ASP A 73 -17.32 -15.43 20.11
C ASP A 73 -18.00 -14.17 20.66
N ALA A 74 -19.26 -14.27 21.11
CA ALA A 74 -20.03 -13.14 21.63
C ALA A 74 -19.32 -12.44 22.80
N ASP A 75 -18.63 -13.22 23.64
CA ASP A 75 -17.87 -12.68 24.76
C ASP A 75 -16.61 -11.95 24.30
N ALA A 76 -15.94 -12.40 23.24
CA ALA A 76 -14.81 -11.66 22.66
C ALA A 76 -15.29 -10.35 22.02
N HIS A 77 -16.39 -10.40 21.26
CA HIS A 77 -17.01 -9.23 20.63
C HIS A 77 -17.40 -8.16 21.67
N ASP A 78 -17.94 -8.57 22.83
CA ASP A 78 -18.27 -7.64 23.92
C ASP A 78 -17.05 -6.84 24.42
N ARG A 79 -15.85 -7.47 24.44
CA ARG A 79 -14.61 -6.77 24.80
C ARG A 79 -14.13 -5.87 23.66
N LEU A 80 -14.33 -6.28 22.41
CA LEU A 80 -14.03 -5.44 21.24
C LEU A 80 -14.87 -4.15 21.25
N ILE A 81 -16.15 -4.22 21.61
CA ILE A 81 -17.00 -3.02 21.79
C ILE A 81 -16.42 -2.09 22.86
N CYS A 82 -15.99 -2.63 24.00
CA CYS A 82 -15.36 -1.83 25.06
C CYS A 82 -14.09 -1.13 24.55
N LEU A 83 -13.28 -1.81 23.73
CA LEU A 83 -12.09 -1.22 23.09
C LEU A 83 -12.45 -0.08 22.14
N SER A 84 -13.45 -0.27 21.28
CA SER A 84 -13.87 0.70 20.26
C SER A 84 -14.56 1.91 20.86
N THR A 85 -15.36 1.73 21.92
CA THR A 85 -16.09 2.81 22.61
C THR A 85 -15.24 3.51 23.68
N GLY A 86 -14.07 2.97 24.02
CA GLY A 86 -13.23 3.47 25.10
C GLY A 86 -13.87 3.36 26.48
N LYS A 87 -14.84 2.46 26.65
CA LYS A 87 -15.57 2.24 27.90
C LYS A 87 -14.99 1.07 28.68
N ASP A 88 -15.07 1.17 30.00
CA ASP A 88 -14.67 0.08 30.88
C ASP A 88 -15.68 -1.07 30.85
N PHE A 89 -15.21 -2.29 31.11
CA PHE A 89 -16.05 -3.48 31.08
C PHE A 89 -17.17 -3.48 32.14
N ASP A 90 -16.92 -2.83 33.28
CA ASP A 90 -17.83 -2.66 34.41
C ASP A 90 -18.70 -1.39 34.34
N ASP A 91 -18.56 -0.56 33.30
CA ASP A 91 -19.44 0.61 33.10
C ASP A 91 -20.90 0.13 32.87
N PRO A 92 -21.86 0.51 33.74
CA PRO A 92 -23.25 0.08 33.60
C PRO A 92 -23.96 0.68 32.39
N ASN A 93 -23.45 1.79 31.85
CA ASN A 93 -24.00 2.50 30.71
C ASN A 93 -23.26 2.18 29.40
N ARG A 94 -22.33 1.21 29.41
CA ARG A 94 -21.65 0.78 28.19
C ARG A 94 -22.64 0.15 27.22
N MET A 95 -22.33 0.27 25.93
CA MET A 95 -23.07 -0.44 24.89
C MET A 95 -22.95 -1.96 25.11
N ARG A 96 -24.09 -2.66 25.07
CA ARG A 96 -24.18 -4.12 25.15
C ARG A 96 -25.04 -4.60 23.99
N TYR A 97 -24.60 -5.67 23.35
CA TYR A 97 -25.39 -6.38 22.36
C TYR A 97 -26.18 -7.50 23.04
N THR A 98 -27.09 -8.13 22.30
CA THR A 98 -27.90 -9.24 22.83
C THR A 98 -27.12 -10.54 22.94
N LYS A 99 -25.94 -10.60 22.31
CA LYS A 99 -25.09 -11.78 22.16
C LYS A 99 -25.76 -12.86 21.30
N GLN A 100 -26.66 -12.46 20.40
CA GLN A 100 -27.34 -13.35 19.44
C GLN A 100 -26.87 -13.17 17.99
N GLU A 101 -25.93 -12.26 17.76
CA GLU A 101 -25.47 -11.78 16.45
C GLU A 101 -24.38 -12.68 15.83
N TRP A 102 -24.49 -14.02 15.99
CA TRP A 102 -23.62 -14.97 15.29
C TRP A 102 -24.20 -15.42 13.95
N LEU A 103 -23.38 -16.09 13.13
CA LEU A 103 -23.85 -16.70 11.89
C LEU A 103 -24.69 -17.96 12.20
N LYS A 104 -25.99 -17.76 12.42
CA LYS A 104 -26.94 -18.83 12.75
C LYS A 104 -27.12 -19.82 11.61
N THR A 105 -27.31 -21.08 11.98
CA THR A 105 -27.72 -22.16 11.08
C THR A 105 -29.16 -21.95 10.61
N THR A 106 -29.52 -22.61 9.49
CA THR A 106 -30.89 -22.61 8.98
C THR A 106 -31.91 -23.10 10.03
N GLN A 107 -31.55 -24.09 10.84
CA GLN A 107 -32.42 -24.63 11.89
C GLN A 107 -32.69 -23.58 12.98
N GLU A 108 -31.68 -22.85 13.41
CA GLU A 108 -31.82 -21.78 14.41
C GLU A 108 -32.67 -20.64 13.87
N MET A 109 -32.45 -20.20 12.62
CA MET A 109 -33.26 -19.16 11.99
C MET A 109 -34.73 -19.56 11.84
N ASN A 110 -35.01 -20.82 11.48
CA ASN A 110 -36.37 -21.36 11.44
C ASN A 110 -37.04 -21.32 12.83
N ALA A 111 -36.30 -21.58 13.90
CA ALA A 111 -36.81 -21.53 15.26
C ALA A 111 -37.12 -20.10 15.75
N ILE A 112 -36.47 -19.09 15.17
CA ILE A 112 -36.68 -17.67 15.51
C ILE A 112 -37.94 -17.09 14.82
N PHE A 113 -38.27 -17.57 13.63
CA PHE A 113 -39.44 -17.11 12.84
C PHE A 113 -40.45 -18.24 12.54
N PRO A 114 -40.97 -18.97 13.55
CA PRO A 114 -41.89 -20.09 13.31
C PRO A 114 -43.26 -19.64 12.80
N ASP A 115 -43.64 -18.39 13.08
CA ASP A 115 -44.87 -17.72 12.69
C ASP A 115 -44.84 -17.15 11.26
N HIS A 116 -43.65 -16.95 10.69
CA HIS A 116 -43.46 -16.32 9.39
C HIS A 116 -42.41 -17.02 8.52
N PRO A 117 -42.53 -18.33 8.23
CA PRO A 117 -41.51 -19.07 7.45
C PRO A 117 -41.24 -18.48 6.05
N GLN A 118 -42.22 -17.82 5.45
CA GLN A 118 -42.10 -17.20 4.13
C GLN A 118 -41.03 -16.10 4.05
N ILE A 119 -40.75 -15.38 5.15
CA ILE A 119 -39.76 -14.29 5.12
C ILE A 119 -38.33 -14.84 5.02
N LEU A 120 -38.12 -16.06 5.51
CA LEU A 120 -36.84 -16.77 5.39
C LEU A 120 -36.63 -17.23 3.94
N SER A 121 -37.70 -17.70 3.28
CA SER A 121 -37.65 -18.05 1.85
C SER A 121 -37.41 -16.83 0.96
N ASN A 122 -37.98 -15.67 1.29
CA ASN A 122 -37.74 -14.42 0.54
C ASN A 122 -36.26 -13.99 0.57
N THR A 123 -35.50 -14.33 1.60
CA THR A 123 -34.05 -14.05 1.64
C THR A 123 -33.30 -14.78 0.51
N LEU A 124 -33.78 -15.95 0.08
CA LEU A 124 -33.18 -16.68 -1.05
C LEU A 124 -33.44 -15.99 -2.39
N GLU A 125 -34.59 -15.34 -2.56
CA GLU A 125 -34.86 -14.54 -3.77
C GLU A 125 -33.86 -13.39 -3.92
N VAL A 126 -33.47 -12.75 -2.80
CA VAL A 126 -32.42 -11.72 -2.82
C VAL A 126 -31.09 -12.35 -3.23
N ALA A 127 -30.73 -13.50 -2.64
CA ALA A 127 -29.49 -14.21 -2.97
C ALA A 127 -29.44 -14.63 -4.46
N ASP A 128 -30.55 -15.08 -5.03
CA ASP A 128 -30.66 -15.49 -6.44
C ASP A 128 -30.49 -14.31 -7.41
N LYS A 129 -30.74 -13.08 -6.94
CA LYS A 129 -30.54 -11.83 -7.72
C LYS A 129 -29.10 -11.30 -7.64
N VAL A 130 -28.24 -11.85 -6.77
CA VAL A 130 -26.86 -11.37 -6.61
C VAL A 130 -25.99 -11.88 -7.76
N GLU A 131 -25.43 -10.95 -8.51
CA GLU A 131 -24.45 -11.25 -9.56
C GLU A 131 -23.02 -11.16 -9.01
N PHE A 132 -22.19 -12.16 -9.34
CA PHE A 132 -20.77 -12.13 -9.05
C PHE A 132 -20.01 -11.50 -10.21
N TYR A 133 -19.16 -10.52 -9.89
CA TYR A 133 -18.28 -9.87 -10.85
C TYR A 133 -16.84 -9.89 -10.34
N SER A 134 -15.88 -9.83 -11.26
CA SER A 134 -14.47 -9.66 -10.88
C SER A 134 -14.13 -8.18 -10.78
N ILE A 135 -13.34 -7.83 -9.77
CA ILE A 135 -12.71 -6.51 -9.66
C ILE A 135 -11.42 -6.43 -10.48
N ASP A 136 -10.89 -7.57 -10.93
CA ASP A 136 -9.66 -7.64 -11.70
C ASP A 136 -9.81 -6.87 -13.01
N SER A 137 -8.94 -5.90 -13.22
CA SER A 137 -8.97 -5.08 -14.42
C SER A 137 -7.57 -4.95 -15.04
N PRO A 138 -7.47 -4.86 -16.37
CA PRO A 138 -6.22 -4.50 -17.02
C PRO A 138 -5.67 -3.16 -16.49
N PRO A 139 -4.35 -2.94 -16.48
CA PRO A 139 -3.76 -1.69 -16.02
C PRO A 139 -4.38 -0.46 -16.71
N MET A 140 -4.85 0.48 -15.89
CA MET A 140 -5.44 1.75 -16.31
C MET A 140 -4.40 2.85 -16.15
N MET A 141 -3.64 3.06 -17.22
CA MET A 141 -2.60 4.08 -17.27
C MET A 141 -3.25 5.49 -17.30
N PRO A 142 -2.88 6.38 -16.37
CA PRO A 142 -3.27 7.78 -16.48
C PRO A 142 -2.64 8.40 -17.72
N PHE A 143 -3.40 9.25 -18.41
CA PHE A 143 -2.92 9.95 -19.58
C PHE A 143 -2.16 11.21 -19.18
N TYR A 144 -1.00 11.42 -19.78
CA TYR A 144 -0.21 12.61 -19.53
C TYR A 144 -0.72 13.78 -20.39
N PRO A 145 -1.08 14.95 -19.83
CA PRO A 145 -1.51 16.09 -20.64
C PRO A 145 -0.33 16.62 -21.48
N ILE A 146 -0.40 16.45 -22.80
CA ILE A 146 0.60 16.93 -23.77
C ILE A 146 0.17 18.28 -24.29
N ASP A 147 1.13 19.19 -24.48
CA ASP A 147 0.89 20.51 -25.05
C ASP A 147 0.41 20.39 -26.51
N ASP A 148 -0.69 21.06 -26.84
CA ASP A 148 -1.31 21.05 -28.18
C ASP A 148 -0.33 21.50 -29.29
N SER A 149 0.71 22.27 -28.96
CA SER A 149 1.75 22.67 -29.90
C SER A 149 2.63 21.52 -30.38
N PHE A 150 2.75 20.44 -29.61
CA PHE A 150 3.45 19.23 -30.03
C PHE A 150 2.54 18.37 -30.92
N GLY A 151 1.29 18.18 -30.49
CA GLY A 151 0.29 17.44 -31.24
C GLY A 151 -0.95 17.10 -30.41
N THR A 152 -2.08 16.96 -31.10
CA THR A 152 -3.36 16.57 -30.50
C THR A 152 -3.73 15.14 -30.86
N GLU A 153 -4.61 14.52 -30.07
CA GLU A 153 -5.13 13.19 -30.40
C GLU A 153 -5.84 13.18 -31.76
N GLU A 154 -6.62 14.21 -32.09
CA GLU A 154 -7.30 14.33 -33.36
C GLU A 154 -6.31 14.44 -34.52
N GLY A 155 -5.23 15.21 -34.34
CA GLY A 155 -4.16 15.34 -35.33
C GLY A 155 -3.44 14.00 -35.56
N TYR A 156 -3.18 13.26 -34.49
CA TYR A 156 -2.58 11.93 -34.57
C TYR A 156 -3.53 10.90 -35.18
N LYS A 157 -4.84 10.94 -34.89
CA LYS A 157 -5.85 10.09 -35.53
C LYS A 157 -5.92 10.35 -37.05
N ALA A 158 -5.80 11.61 -37.47
CA ALA A 158 -5.79 11.96 -38.88
C ALA A 158 -4.51 11.51 -39.60
N LYS A 159 -3.36 11.53 -38.91
CA LYS A 159 -2.05 11.17 -39.46
C LYS A 159 -1.80 9.66 -39.50
N TYR A 160 -2.27 8.93 -38.49
CA TYR A 160 -2.01 7.51 -38.30
C TYR A 160 -3.33 6.72 -38.34
N PRO A 161 -3.73 6.20 -39.52
CA PRO A 161 -4.88 5.32 -39.63
C PRO A 161 -4.60 3.96 -38.96
N GLU A 162 -5.66 3.24 -38.64
CA GLU A 162 -5.59 1.98 -37.88
C GLU A 162 -4.62 0.95 -38.49
N GLU A 163 -4.63 0.80 -39.81
CA GLU A 163 -3.78 -0.16 -40.53
C GLU A 163 -2.29 0.17 -40.45
N GLU A 164 -1.93 1.45 -40.32
CA GLU A 164 -0.53 1.86 -40.17
C GLU A 164 -0.04 1.54 -38.75
N LEU A 165 -0.88 1.79 -37.73
CA LEU A 165 -0.57 1.44 -36.35
C LEU A 165 -0.50 -0.07 -36.12
N LYS A 166 -1.36 -0.85 -36.78
CA LYS A 166 -1.26 -2.32 -36.77
C LYS A 166 0.07 -2.81 -37.35
N LYS A 167 0.60 -2.15 -38.39
CA LYS A 167 1.92 -2.47 -38.95
C LYS A 167 3.06 -2.04 -38.04
N GLU A 168 2.98 -0.87 -37.42
CA GLU A 168 4.04 -0.35 -36.53
C GLU A 168 4.14 -1.17 -35.23
N PHE A 169 3.01 -1.42 -34.56
CA PHE A 169 2.99 -2.14 -33.28
C PHE A 169 2.91 -3.67 -33.46
N GLY A 170 2.41 -4.16 -34.60
CA GLY A 170 2.05 -5.55 -34.79
C GLY A 170 0.66 -5.88 -34.22
N GLU A 171 -0.07 -6.80 -34.87
CA GLU A 171 -1.46 -7.12 -34.51
C GLU A 171 -1.62 -7.54 -33.04
N ASN A 172 -0.73 -8.40 -32.54
CA ASN A 172 -0.80 -8.91 -31.16
C ASN A 172 -0.68 -7.79 -30.12
N ILE A 173 0.21 -6.82 -30.34
CA ILE A 173 0.41 -5.69 -29.42
C ILE A 173 -0.74 -4.71 -29.55
N PHE A 174 -1.20 -4.43 -30.78
CA PHE A 174 -2.32 -3.53 -31.03
C PHE A 174 -3.60 -3.96 -30.31
N HIS A 175 -3.96 -5.24 -30.38
CA HIS A 175 -5.13 -5.77 -29.68
C HIS A 175 -4.94 -5.77 -28.16
N ARG A 176 -3.74 -6.11 -27.67
CA ARG A 176 -3.43 -6.10 -26.24
C ARG A 176 -3.55 -4.72 -25.61
N LEU A 177 -3.12 -3.66 -26.31
CA LEU A 177 -3.17 -2.28 -25.81
C LEU A 177 -4.59 -1.69 -25.79
N GLY A 178 -5.60 -2.44 -26.24
CA GLY A 178 -7.01 -2.05 -26.14
C GLY A 178 -7.53 -1.24 -27.33
N GLY A 179 -6.95 -1.47 -28.51
CA GLY A 179 -7.49 -1.00 -29.80
C GLY A 179 -7.10 0.43 -30.18
N TYR A 180 -7.66 0.89 -31.31
CA TYR A 180 -7.20 2.10 -32.02
C TYR A 180 -7.08 3.34 -31.13
N ASN A 181 -8.13 3.68 -30.37
CA ASN A 181 -8.14 4.91 -29.57
C ASN A 181 -7.02 4.94 -28.51
N LYS A 182 -6.75 3.81 -27.85
CA LYS A 182 -5.67 3.71 -26.86
C LYS A 182 -4.30 3.70 -27.53
N VAL A 183 -4.14 2.97 -28.64
CA VAL A 183 -2.85 2.88 -29.35
C VAL A 183 -2.45 4.22 -29.94
N VAL A 184 -3.38 4.99 -30.53
CA VAL A 184 -3.09 6.34 -31.02
C VAL A 184 -2.60 7.24 -29.89
N ARG A 185 -3.26 7.16 -28.71
CA ARG A 185 -2.83 7.92 -27.53
C ARG A 185 -1.43 7.53 -27.05
N ILE A 186 -1.16 6.23 -26.96
CA ILE A 186 0.17 5.70 -26.60
C ILE A 186 1.22 6.15 -27.62
N LYS A 187 0.89 6.20 -28.91
CA LYS A 187 1.80 6.66 -29.96
C LYS A 187 2.15 8.15 -29.79
N LEU A 188 1.16 8.99 -29.53
CA LEU A 188 1.39 10.41 -29.22
C LEU A 188 2.31 10.58 -27.99
N GLU A 189 2.03 9.84 -26.91
CA GLU A 189 2.86 9.86 -25.70
C GLU A 189 4.27 9.31 -25.95
N ALA A 190 4.44 8.27 -26.76
CA ALA A 190 5.74 7.72 -27.13
C ALA A 190 6.59 8.69 -27.96
N ASP A 191 5.99 9.39 -28.91
CA ASP A 191 6.69 10.38 -29.72
C ASP A 191 7.12 11.58 -28.87
N TYR A 192 6.25 12.02 -27.93
CA TYR A 192 6.58 13.08 -26.99
C TYR A 192 7.68 12.67 -26.00
N LEU A 193 7.60 11.44 -25.46
CA LEU A 193 8.64 10.85 -24.62
C LEU A 193 9.98 10.80 -25.35
N THR A 194 9.97 10.37 -26.61
CA THR A 194 11.17 10.34 -27.47
C THR A 194 11.76 11.73 -27.62
N HIS A 195 10.93 12.74 -27.89
CA HIS A 195 11.37 14.14 -28.00
C HIS A 195 12.07 14.62 -26.72
N LEU A 196 11.45 14.42 -25.56
CA LEU A 196 12.04 14.81 -24.27
C LEU A 196 13.32 14.02 -23.96
N THR A 197 13.34 12.73 -24.27
CA THR A 197 14.50 11.86 -24.05
C THR A 197 15.69 12.34 -24.88
N LEU A 198 15.50 12.68 -26.16
CA LEU A 198 16.57 13.20 -27.01
C LEU A 198 17.10 14.55 -26.53
N GLN A 199 16.23 15.44 -26.03
CA GLN A 199 16.68 16.69 -25.41
C GLN A 199 17.51 16.43 -24.14
N GLY A 200 17.07 15.48 -23.31
CA GLY A 200 17.77 15.05 -22.11
C GLY A 200 19.13 14.41 -22.41
N ALA A 201 19.18 13.54 -23.41
CA ALA A 201 20.38 12.87 -23.88
C ALA A 201 21.43 13.88 -24.36
N ARG A 202 21.03 14.91 -25.12
CA ARG A 202 21.94 16.00 -25.52
C ARG A 202 22.53 16.76 -24.33
N LYS A 203 21.76 16.93 -23.25
CA LYS A 203 22.23 17.61 -22.03
C LYS A 203 23.18 16.74 -21.20
N ARG A 204 22.92 15.43 -21.10
CA ARG A 204 23.68 14.51 -20.24
C ARG A 204 24.88 13.88 -20.95
N TYR A 205 24.69 13.38 -22.17
CA TYR A 205 25.71 12.72 -22.99
C TYR A 205 26.38 13.65 -24.03
N GLY A 206 25.82 14.83 -24.26
CA GLY A 206 26.33 15.79 -25.25
C GLY A 206 25.73 15.61 -26.65
N GLU A 207 26.09 16.49 -27.59
CA GLU A 207 25.58 16.46 -28.98
C GLU A 207 26.12 15.25 -29.78
N ASN A 208 27.34 14.78 -29.49
CA ASN A 208 27.98 13.66 -30.18
C ASN A 208 27.84 12.35 -29.37
N MET A 209 26.63 11.79 -29.34
CA MET A 209 26.37 10.50 -28.71
C MET A 209 27.04 9.35 -29.49
N SER A 210 27.66 8.41 -28.78
CA SER A 210 28.15 7.16 -29.37
C SER A 210 26.97 6.34 -29.92
N ASP A 211 27.25 5.45 -30.87
CA ASP A 211 26.22 4.60 -31.46
C ASP A 211 25.63 3.64 -30.41
N ASP A 212 26.44 3.16 -29.46
CA ASP A 212 25.99 2.35 -28.32
C ASP A 212 24.90 3.05 -27.47
N ILE A 213 25.05 4.37 -27.23
CA ILE A 213 24.05 5.16 -26.47
C ILE A 213 22.75 5.26 -27.26
N LYS A 214 22.83 5.51 -28.57
CA LYS A 214 21.64 5.62 -29.43
C LYS A 214 20.91 4.29 -29.53
N GLU A 215 21.64 3.20 -29.75
CA GLU A 215 21.08 1.85 -29.80
C GLU A 215 20.38 1.50 -28.48
N ARG A 216 21.01 1.83 -27.34
CA ARG A 216 20.39 1.64 -26.02
C ARG A 216 19.10 2.46 -25.87
N LEU A 217 19.12 3.74 -26.20
CA LEU A 217 17.93 4.60 -26.10
C LEU A 217 16.80 4.13 -27.02
N ASP A 218 17.11 3.75 -28.27
CA ASP A 218 16.13 3.26 -29.22
C ASP A 218 15.52 1.93 -28.77
N PHE A 219 16.33 1.02 -28.21
CA PHE A 219 15.85 -0.23 -27.64
C PHE A 219 14.90 0.01 -26.46
N GLU A 220 15.29 0.88 -25.51
CA GLU A 220 14.46 1.21 -24.35
C GLU A 220 13.16 1.91 -24.76
N LEU A 221 13.22 2.93 -25.62
CA LEU A 221 12.04 3.68 -26.09
C LEU A 221 11.06 2.77 -26.84
N ASN A 222 11.56 1.87 -27.70
CA ASN A 222 10.71 0.90 -28.39
C ASN A 222 10.07 -0.09 -27.41
N THR A 223 10.81 -0.54 -26.41
CA THR A 223 10.27 -1.43 -25.36
C THR A 223 9.17 -0.73 -24.56
N ILE A 224 9.40 0.50 -24.09
CA ILE A 224 8.43 1.31 -23.35
C ILE A 224 7.17 1.55 -24.19
N LYS A 225 7.33 1.92 -25.47
CA LYS A 225 6.23 2.10 -26.43
C LYS A 225 5.40 0.84 -26.59
N ASN A 226 6.05 -0.29 -26.85
CA ASN A 226 5.37 -1.56 -27.11
C ASN A 226 4.65 -2.09 -25.86
N MET A 227 5.19 -1.83 -24.66
CA MET A 227 4.53 -2.20 -23.40
C MET A 227 3.36 -1.28 -23.02
N GLY A 228 3.26 -0.09 -23.62
CA GLY A 228 2.19 0.87 -23.34
C GLY A 228 2.43 1.75 -22.12
N PHE A 229 3.69 1.94 -21.72
CA PHE A 229 4.10 2.76 -20.57
C PHE A 229 4.64 4.18 -20.85
N PRO A 230 4.54 4.80 -22.05
CA PRO A 230 5.05 6.16 -22.24
C PRO A 230 4.44 7.20 -21.28
N GLY A 231 3.11 7.20 -21.12
CA GLY A 231 2.42 8.12 -20.22
C GLY A 231 2.91 8.04 -18.77
N TYR A 232 3.23 6.83 -18.29
CA TYR A 232 3.77 6.63 -16.94
C TYR A 232 5.13 7.33 -16.76
N PHE A 233 6.07 7.18 -17.70
CA PHE A 233 7.36 7.87 -17.64
C PHE A 233 7.20 9.40 -17.71
N LEU A 234 6.26 9.88 -18.52
CA LEU A 234 5.98 11.32 -18.63
C LEU A 234 5.44 11.89 -17.31
N ILE A 235 4.50 11.20 -16.67
CA ILE A 235 3.95 11.62 -15.37
C ILE A 235 5.06 11.64 -14.31
N VAL A 236 5.88 10.59 -14.27
CA VAL A 236 6.99 10.48 -13.31
C VAL A 236 8.01 11.60 -13.49
N GLN A 237 8.47 11.83 -14.73
CA GLN A 237 9.39 12.92 -15.04
C GLN A 237 8.81 14.29 -14.65
N ASP A 238 7.51 14.48 -14.84
CA ASP A 238 6.84 15.75 -14.69
C ASP A 238 6.77 16.19 -13.22
N PHE A 239 6.31 15.32 -12.31
CA PHE A 239 6.30 15.68 -10.89
C PHE A 239 7.70 15.73 -10.27
N ILE A 240 8.68 14.97 -10.79
CA ILE A 240 10.09 15.09 -10.38
C ILE A 240 10.65 16.46 -10.77
N ASN A 241 10.38 16.92 -11.98
CA ASN A 241 10.85 18.23 -12.43
C ASN A 241 10.14 19.37 -11.72
N ALA A 242 8.84 19.22 -11.43
CA ALA A 242 8.12 20.14 -10.56
C ALA A 242 8.72 20.17 -9.14
N ALA A 243 9.05 19.02 -8.57
CA ALA A 243 9.71 18.92 -7.26
C ALA A 243 11.03 19.69 -7.25
N ARG A 244 11.91 19.46 -8.22
CA ARG A 244 13.17 20.21 -8.36
C ARG A 244 12.93 21.72 -8.53
N GLY A 245 11.92 22.11 -9.31
CA GLY A 245 11.51 23.51 -9.48
C GLY A 245 10.98 24.18 -8.21
N MET A 246 10.41 23.40 -7.29
CA MET A 246 9.92 23.84 -5.98
C MET A 246 11.00 23.78 -4.87
N ASP A 247 12.27 23.59 -5.23
CA ASP A 247 13.39 23.38 -4.29
C ASP A 247 13.12 22.20 -3.33
N VAL A 248 12.58 21.11 -3.86
CA VAL A 248 12.48 19.81 -3.18
C VAL A 248 13.67 18.95 -3.62
N ALA A 249 14.41 18.40 -2.66
CA ALA A 249 15.49 17.48 -2.95
C ALA A 249 14.90 16.12 -3.37
N VAL A 250 15.36 15.62 -4.51
CA VAL A 250 14.96 14.33 -5.07
C VAL A 250 16.18 13.40 -5.02
N GLY A 251 15.95 12.15 -4.60
CA GLY A 251 16.99 11.13 -4.57
C GLY A 251 17.50 10.79 -5.98
N PRO A 252 18.71 10.20 -6.08
CA PRO A 252 19.33 9.88 -7.37
C PRO A 252 18.64 8.72 -8.13
N GLY A 253 17.60 8.12 -7.56
CA GLY A 253 16.89 6.96 -8.10
C GLY A 253 17.07 5.73 -7.22
N ARG A 254 16.03 4.89 -7.16
CA ARG A 254 15.98 3.67 -6.37
C ARG A 254 15.52 2.49 -7.23
N GLY A 255 15.90 1.29 -6.81
CA GLY A 255 15.41 0.06 -7.40
C GLY A 255 15.92 -0.14 -8.82
N SER A 256 15.10 -0.79 -9.65
CA SER A 256 15.47 -1.14 -11.02
C SER A 256 15.38 0.04 -11.98
N ALA A 257 14.64 1.10 -11.66
CA ALA A 257 14.51 2.30 -12.50
C ALA A 257 15.86 2.95 -12.85
N ALA A 258 16.87 2.80 -11.97
CA ALA A 258 18.25 3.26 -12.21
C ALA A 258 18.95 2.57 -13.40
N GLY A 259 18.43 1.44 -13.89
CA GLY A 259 18.95 0.73 -15.07
C GLY A 259 18.48 1.29 -16.41
N SER A 260 17.59 2.29 -16.43
CA SER A 260 17.08 2.87 -17.67
C SER A 260 17.82 4.15 -18.09
N ALA A 261 18.38 4.14 -19.29
CA ALA A 261 18.99 5.31 -19.91
C ALA A 261 17.94 6.37 -20.26
N VAL A 262 16.72 5.95 -20.62
CA VAL A 262 15.58 6.86 -20.81
C VAL A 262 15.23 7.58 -19.51
N ALA A 263 15.15 6.85 -18.39
CA ALA A 263 14.90 7.45 -17.08
C ALA A 263 16.00 8.45 -16.68
N TYR A 264 17.28 8.13 -16.95
CA TYR A 264 18.40 9.04 -16.72
C TYR A 264 18.32 10.32 -17.58
N CYS A 265 18.00 10.19 -18.87
CA CYS A 265 17.88 11.33 -19.78
C CYS A 265 16.73 12.26 -19.39
N LEU A 266 15.60 11.70 -18.96
CA LEU A 266 14.45 12.46 -18.47
C LEU A 266 14.69 13.12 -17.10
N GLY A 267 15.78 12.73 -16.42
CA GLY A 267 16.09 13.16 -15.06
C GLY A 267 15.23 12.47 -14.01
N ILE A 268 14.60 11.34 -14.33
CA ILE A 268 13.92 10.50 -13.32
C ILE A 268 14.97 9.91 -12.37
N THR A 269 16.11 9.49 -12.92
CA THR A 269 17.29 9.05 -12.17
C THR A 269 18.47 9.96 -12.47
N ASP A 270 19.42 10.02 -11.55
CA ASP A 270 20.67 10.78 -11.68
C ASP A 270 21.91 9.86 -11.78
N ILE A 271 21.69 8.54 -11.88
CA ILE A 271 22.72 7.53 -12.06
C ILE A 271 22.80 7.15 -13.54
N ASP A 272 24.00 7.23 -14.13
CA ASP A 272 24.23 6.81 -15.51
C ASP A 272 24.31 5.28 -15.61
N PRO A 273 23.32 4.61 -16.23
CA PRO A 273 23.27 3.15 -16.28
C PRO A 273 24.39 2.57 -17.14
N LEU A 274 24.86 3.28 -18.18
CA LEU A 274 25.89 2.78 -19.07
C LEU A 274 27.27 2.80 -18.39
N LYS A 275 27.53 3.79 -17.55
CA LYS A 275 28.78 3.89 -16.77
C LYS A 275 28.93 2.75 -15.76
N TYR A 276 27.83 2.33 -15.13
CA TYR A 276 27.83 1.30 -14.08
C TYR A 276 27.35 -0.07 -14.58
N ASP A 277 27.23 -0.25 -15.90
CA ASP A 277 26.76 -1.48 -16.54
C ASP A 277 25.44 -2.02 -15.93
N LEU A 278 24.49 -1.10 -15.73
CA LEU A 278 23.17 -1.41 -15.20
C LEU A 278 22.25 -1.89 -16.34
N LEU A 279 21.62 -3.04 -16.09
CA LEU A 279 20.77 -3.73 -17.06
C LEU A 279 19.35 -3.14 -17.07
N PHE A 280 18.86 -2.79 -18.26
CA PHE A 280 17.49 -2.29 -18.45
C PHE A 280 16.45 -3.40 -18.26
N GLU A 281 16.79 -4.63 -18.62
CA GLU A 281 15.90 -5.80 -18.58
C GLU A 281 15.53 -6.19 -17.14
N ARG A 282 16.32 -5.74 -16.15
CA ARG A 282 15.97 -5.87 -14.72
C ARG A 282 14.86 -4.92 -14.31
N PHE A 283 14.64 -3.85 -15.07
CA PHE A 283 13.55 -2.91 -14.88
C PHE A 283 12.34 -3.29 -15.72
N LEU A 284 12.51 -3.35 -17.05
CA LEU A 284 11.47 -3.71 -17.99
C LEU A 284 11.97 -4.86 -18.85
N ASN A 285 11.39 -6.03 -18.64
CA ASN A 285 11.70 -7.21 -19.44
C ASN A 285 10.78 -7.23 -20.68
N PRO A 286 11.33 -7.21 -21.90
CA PRO A 286 10.54 -7.29 -23.13
C PRO A 286 9.65 -8.53 -23.23
N ASP A 287 10.10 -9.66 -22.66
CA ASP A 287 9.41 -10.96 -22.71
C ASP A 287 8.39 -11.13 -21.58
N ARG A 288 8.45 -10.30 -20.53
CA ARG A 288 7.53 -10.34 -19.39
C ARG A 288 6.99 -8.96 -19.07
N ILE A 289 5.72 -8.76 -19.43
CA ILE A 289 5.01 -7.53 -19.10
C ILE A 289 4.67 -7.54 -17.62
N SER A 290 5.40 -6.73 -16.87
CA SER A 290 5.05 -6.34 -15.50
C SER A 290 4.92 -4.84 -15.44
N MET A 291 4.12 -4.35 -14.50
CA MET A 291 4.03 -2.91 -14.27
C MET A 291 5.40 -2.37 -13.83
N PRO A 292 5.83 -1.23 -14.38
CA PRO A 292 7.03 -0.57 -13.88
C PRO A 292 6.76 -0.04 -12.48
N ASP A 293 7.73 -0.24 -11.59
CA ASP A 293 7.71 0.29 -10.23
C ASP A 293 8.87 1.29 -10.08
N ILE A 294 8.54 2.59 -10.17
CA ILE A 294 9.51 3.67 -9.96
C ILE A 294 9.26 4.28 -8.58
N ASP A 295 10.03 3.81 -7.60
CA ASP A 295 10.15 4.39 -6.27
C ASP A 295 10.93 5.72 -6.33
N ILE A 296 10.38 6.79 -5.75
CA ILE A 296 11.04 8.10 -5.74
C ILE A 296 11.16 8.62 -4.32
N ASP A 297 12.40 8.96 -3.95
CA ASP A 297 12.73 9.52 -2.66
C ASP A 297 12.70 11.06 -2.73
N PHE A 298 11.97 11.69 -1.83
CA PHE A 298 11.93 13.14 -1.61
C PHE A 298 12.44 13.49 -0.21
N ASP A 299 12.87 14.73 -0.01
CA ASP A 299 13.01 15.24 1.36
C ASP A 299 11.66 15.25 2.10
N ASP A 300 11.69 14.95 3.40
CA ASP A 300 10.47 14.71 4.20
C ASP A 300 9.51 15.92 4.16
N GLU A 301 10.05 17.15 4.19
CA GLU A 301 9.26 18.39 4.13
C GLU A 301 8.68 18.66 2.73
N GLY A 302 9.44 18.32 1.69
CA GLY A 302 9.09 18.54 0.30
C GLY A 302 8.03 17.58 -0.24
N ARG A 303 7.97 16.35 0.29
CA ARG A 303 7.04 15.29 -0.13
C ARG A 303 5.58 15.76 -0.19
N GLY A 304 5.11 16.44 0.87
CA GLY A 304 3.73 16.96 0.93
C GLY A 304 3.43 18.02 -0.14
N ARG A 305 4.43 18.85 -0.49
CA ARG A 305 4.30 19.86 -1.55
C ARG A 305 4.19 19.21 -2.93
N VAL A 306 4.96 18.16 -3.19
CA VAL A 306 4.89 17.41 -4.44
C VAL A 306 3.53 16.72 -4.57
N LEU A 307 3.05 16.08 -3.50
CA LEU A 307 1.72 15.45 -3.50
C LEU A 307 0.61 16.45 -3.81
N ARG A 308 0.62 17.62 -3.15
CA ARG A 308 -0.36 18.68 -3.43
C ARG A 308 -0.31 19.15 -4.87
N TRP A 309 0.89 19.32 -5.43
CA TRP A 309 1.06 19.67 -6.83
C TRP A 309 0.49 18.62 -7.78
N VAL A 310 0.66 17.32 -7.48
CA VAL A 310 0.07 16.22 -8.24
C VAL A 310 -1.46 16.27 -8.17
N ILE A 311 -2.03 16.50 -6.99
CA ILE A 311 -3.48 16.67 -6.79
C ILE A 311 -4.01 17.85 -7.62
N ASP A 312 -3.33 18.99 -7.56
CA ASP A 312 -3.73 20.21 -8.28
C ASP A 312 -3.64 20.04 -9.81
N LYS A 313 -2.64 19.29 -10.31
CA LYS A 313 -2.42 19.09 -11.74
C LYS A 313 -3.32 18.02 -12.35
N TYR A 314 -3.46 16.87 -11.68
CA TYR A 314 -4.17 15.70 -12.23
C TYR A 314 -5.65 15.64 -11.81
N GLY A 315 -6.05 16.44 -10.82
CA GLY A 315 -7.43 16.52 -10.32
C GLY A 315 -7.59 15.75 -9.00
N SER A 316 -8.28 16.36 -8.05
CA SER A 316 -8.48 15.79 -6.70
C SER A 316 -9.23 14.46 -6.71
N GLU A 317 -10.16 14.28 -7.64
CA GLU A 317 -10.97 13.07 -7.82
C GLU A 317 -10.18 11.91 -8.46
N LYS A 318 -9.05 12.22 -9.10
CA LYS A 318 -8.19 11.23 -9.78
C LYS A 318 -6.96 10.87 -8.96
N VAL A 319 -6.75 11.48 -7.81
CA VAL A 319 -5.59 11.24 -6.95
C VAL A 319 -6.06 10.87 -5.54
N ALA A 320 -5.66 9.70 -5.06
CA ALA A 320 -6.00 9.24 -3.71
C ALA A 320 -4.81 8.56 -3.04
N ASN A 321 -4.75 8.66 -1.72
CA ASN A 321 -3.82 7.87 -0.93
C ASN A 321 -4.37 6.44 -0.72
N ILE A 322 -3.48 5.51 -0.37
CA ILE A 322 -3.87 4.13 -0.09
C ILE A 322 -4.21 3.96 1.40
N ILE A 323 -5.26 3.22 1.73
CA ILE A 323 -5.57 2.89 3.13
C ILE A 323 -4.63 1.82 3.69
N THR A 324 -4.39 1.91 4.98
CA THR A 324 -3.73 0.85 5.75
C THR A 324 -4.64 0.39 6.88
N TYR A 325 -4.74 -0.93 7.03
CA TYR A 325 -5.49 -1.54 8.12
C TYR A 325 -4.53 -1.99 9.22
N GLY A 326 -4.55 -1.28 10.34
CA GLY A 326 -3.80 -1.66 11.53
C GLY A 326 -4.48 -2.82 12.24
N THR A 327 -3.94 -4.04 12.11
CA THR A 327 -4.45 -5.22 12.82
C THR A 327 -3.92 -5.31 14.26
N MET A 328 -4.68 -5.95 15.15
CA MET A 328 -4.25 -6.26 16.52
C MET A 328 -3.12 -7.30 16.51
N ALA A 329 -1.87 -6.84 16.63
CA ALA A 329 -0.71 -7.71 16.80
C ALA A 329 -0.71 -8.39 18.17
N THR A 330 -0.08 -9.57 18.30
CA THR A 330 -0.07 -10.42 19.50
C THR A 330 0.17 -9.64 20.81
N LYS A 331 1.25 -8.85 20.86
CA LYS A 331 1.60 -8.05 22.05
C LYS A 331 0.56 -6.97 22.35
N SER A 332 0.00 -6.34 21.32
CA SER A 332 -1.04 -5.31 21.49
C SER A 332 -2.38 -5.90 21.89
N ALA A 333 -2.75 -7.08 21.37
CA ALA A 333 -3.99 -7.76 21.72
C ALA A 333 -4.02 -8.12 23.21
N ILE A 334 -2.91 -8.62 23.77
CA ILE A 334 -2.78 -8.88 25.21
C ILE A 334 -3.02 -7.59 26.00
N ARG A 335 -2.34 -6.49 25.63
CA ARG A 335 -2.46 -5.19 26.34
C ARG A 335 -3.86 -4.59 26.25
N ASP A 336 -4.49 -4.68 25.09
CA ASP A 336 -5.82 -4.13 24.87
C ASP A 336 -6.87 -4.88 25.70
N VAL A 337 -6.85 -6.22 25.69
CA VAL A 337 -7.76 -7.00 26.52
C VAL A 337 -7.47 -6.82 28.01
N ALA A 338 -6.19 -6.79 28.40
CA ALA A 338 -5.77 -6.53 29.77
C ALA A 338 -6.31 -5.19 30.28
N ARG A 339 -6.30 -4.15 29.45
CA ARG A 339 -6.87 -2.84 29.76
C ARG A 339 -8.37 -2.94 30.05
N VAL A 340 -9.13 -3.61 29.17
CA VAL A 340 -10.60 -3.80 29.35
C VAL A 340 -10.91 -4.56 30.63
N HIS A 341 -10.09 -5.56 30.95
CA HIS A 341 -10.24 -6.40 32.14
C HIS A 341 -9.69 -5.74 33.41
N LYS A 342 -9.05 -4.56 33.31
CA LYS A 342 -8.36 -3.87 34.41
C LYS A 342 -7.26 -4.73 35.06
N LEU A 343 -6.60 -5.58 34.27
CA LEU A 343 -5.42 -6.32 34.72
C LEU A 343 -4.29 -5.31 35.02
N PRO A 344 -3.54 -5.46 36.14
CA PRO A 344 -2.45 -4.54 36.47
C PRO A 344 -1.45 -4.40 35.31
N LEU A 345 -1.02 -3.16 35.03
CA LEU A 345 -0.10 -2.85 33.93
C LEU A 345 1.20 -3.67 34.01
N SER A 346 1.71 -3.93 35.22
CA SER A 346 2.89 -4.76 35.44
C SER A 346 2.71 -6.18 34.90
N GLU A 347 1.55 -6.78 35.14
CA GLU A 347 1.22 -8.13 34.64
C GLU A 347 0.96 -8.11 33.13
N SER A 348 0.24 -7.11 32.64
CA SER A 348 0.02 -6.95 31.20
C SER A 348 1.33 -6.83 30.42
N ASP A 349 2.29 -6.04 30.91
CA ASP A 349 3.59 -5.88 30.27
C ASP A 349 4.47 -7.11 30.42
N ARG A 350 4.40 -7.81 31.55
CA ARG A 350 5.07 -9.11 31.73
C ARG A 350 4.60 -10.11 30.67
N LEU A 351 3.29 -10.30 30.54
CA LEU A 351 2.69 -11.22 29.55
C LEU A 351 3.06 -10.82 28.11
N ALA A 352 3.02 -9.52 27.78
CA ALA A 352 3.37 -9.05 26.44
C ALA A 352 4.88 -9.21 26.13
N LYS A 353 5.77 -9.12 27.13
CA LYS A 353 7.22 -9.31 26.95
C LYS A 353 7.62 -10.78 26.80
N LEU A 354 6.84 -11.71 27.35
CA LEU A 354 7.06 -13.15 27.17
C LEU A 354 6.84 -13.59 25.71
N VAL A 355 6.12 -12.80 24.90
CA VAL A 355 5.95 -13.08 23.47
C VAL A 355 7.28 -12.82 22.74
N PRO A 356 7.91 -13.86 22.13
CA PRO A 356 9.18 -13.70 21.43
C PRO A 356 9.02 -12.84 20.18
N ASP A 357 10.11 -12.25 19.69
CA ASP A 357 10.11 -11.50 18.42
C ASP A 357 10.29 -12.40 17.19
N ARG A 358 10.85 -13.60 17.38
CA ARG A 358 10.97 -14.65 16.35
C ARG A 358 10.82 -16.04 16.96
N ILE A 359 10.10 -16.91 16.27
CA ILE A 359 10.03 -18.35 16.55
C ILE A 359 10.58 -19.09 15.31
N PRO A 360 11.51 -20.05 15.46
CA PRO A 360 12.01 -20.82 14.32
C PRO A 360 10.87 -21.48 13.52
N ASN A 361 10.94 -21.44 12.19
CA ASN A 361 9.97 -22.03 11.26
C ASN A 361 8.54 -21.44 11.30
N VAL A 362 8.32 -20.31 11.98
CA VAL A 362 7.02 -19.62 12.01
C VAL A 362 7.16 -18.26 11.33
N LYS A 363 6.40 -18.04 10.25
CA LYS A 363 6.44 -16.77 9.48
C LYS A 363 5.78 -15.59 10.23
N LYS A 364 4.67 -15.84 10.94
CA LYS A 364 3.93 -14.84 11.71
C LYS A 364 3.63 -15.38 13.11
N ILE A 365 4.09 -14.67 14.13
CA ILE A 365 3.84 -15.05 15.51
C ILE A 365 2.37 -14.79 15.81
N THR A 366 1.69 -15.81 16.31
CA THR A 366 0.33 -15.74 16.85
C THR A 366 0.38 -16.06 18.33
N LEU A 367 -0.64 -15.64 19.07
CA LEU A 367 -0.70 -15.94 20.50
C LEU A 367 -0.77 -17.46 20.75
N GLY A 368 -1.44 -18.19 19.86
CA GLY A 368 -1.51 -19.66 19.94
C GLY A 368 -0.13 -20.32 19.82
N GLU A 369 0.71 -19.88 18.89
CA GLU A 369 2.07 -20.42 18.73
C GLU A 369 3.01 -19.95 19.85
N ALA A 370 2.88 -18.70 20.29
CA ALA A 370 3.65 -18.18 21.43
C ALA A 370 3.36 -18.97 22.72
N ILE A 371 2.09 -19.33 22.98
CA ILE A 371 1.69 -20.16 24.12
C ILE A 371 2.30 -21.56 24.04
N LYS A 372 2.39 -22.17 22.85
CA LYS A 372 3.01 -23.50 22.69
C LYS A 372 4.53 -23.46 22.89
N TYR A 373 5.17 -22.38 22.45
CA TYR A 373 6.62 -22.25 22.46
C TYR A 373 7.18 -21.82 23.83
N VAL A 374 6.47 -20.95 24.55
CA VAL A 374 6.93 -20.37 25.82
C VAL A 374 6.18 -21.00 26.99
N PRO A 375 6.86 -21.80 27.84
CA PRO A 375 6.23 -22.47 28.98
C PRO A 375 5.50 -21.51 29.93
N GLU A 376 6.08 -20.34 30.23
CA GLU A 376 5.44 -19.38 31.14
C GLU A 376 4.12 -18.81 30.57
N LEU A 377 3.99 -18.68 29.24
CA LEU A 377 2.72 -18.28 28.62
C LEU A 377 1.69 -19.39 28.67
N ASN A 378 2.11 -20.64 28.56
CA ASN A 378 1.22 -21.79 28.73
C ASN A 378 0.70 -21.92 30.17
N GLU A 379 1.56 -21.68 31.15
CA GLU A 379 1.17 -21.63 32.55
C GLU A 379 0.19 -20.48 32.81
N ALA A 380 0.47 -19.29 32.27
CA ALA A 380 -0.44 -18.15 32.39
C ALA A 380 -1.81 -18.41 31.73
N ALA A 381 -1.83 -19.06 30.56
CA ALA A 381 -3.07 -19.43 29.86
C ALA A 381 -3.90 -20.46 30.63
N ASN A 382 -3.26 -21.28 31.45
CA ASN A 382 -3.90 -22.29 32.30
C ASN A 382 -3.93 -21.90 33.79
N SER A 383 -3.66 -20.63 34.10
CA SER A 383 -3.60 -20.13 35.47
C SER A 383 -4.92 -20.34 36.21
N SER A 384 -4.83 -20.52 37.53
CA SER A 384 -5.98 -20.53 38.43
C SER A 384 -6.63 -19.15 38.55
N ASP A 385 -5.90 -18.09 38.23
CA ASP A 385 -6.44 -16.72 38.17
C ASP A 385 -7.31 -16.55 36.91
N PRO A 386 -8.65 -16.38 37.08
CA PRO A 386 -9.55 -16.20 35.95
C PRO A 386 -9.23 -14.96 35.12
N LEU A 387 -8.64 -13.92 35.72
CA LEU A 387 -8.35 -12.66 35.03
C LEU A 387 -7.24 -12.84 33.99
N ILE A 388 -6.14 -13.49 34.38
CA ILE A 388 -5.01 -13.79 33.48
C ILE A 388 -5.46 -14.76 32.38
N LYS A 389 -6.15 -15.83 32.79
CA LYS A 389 -6.67 -16.84 31.86
C LYS A 389 -7.61 -16.23 30.82
N ASN A 390 -8.59 -15.44 31.25
CA ASN A 390 -9.54 -14.80 30.35
C ASN A 390 -8.87 -13.74 29.47
N THR A 391 -7.89 -13.00 29.98
CA THR A 391 -7.13 -12.03 29.19
C THR A 391 -6.47 -12.73 28.00
N LEU A 392 -5.74 -13.83 28.23
CA LEU A 392 -5.08 -14.57 27.15
C LEU A 392 -6.07 -15.27 26.21
N LYS A 393 -7.17 -15.82 26.76
CA LYS A 393 -8.24 -16.43 25.96
C LYS A 393 -8.81 -15.43 24.94
N TYR A 394 -9.29 -14.27 25.40
CA TYR A 394 -9.91 -13.29 24.51
C TYR A 394 -8.88 -12.55 23.65
N ALA A 395 -7.65 -12.33 24.14
CA ALA A 395 -6.58 -11.77 23.31
C ALA A 395 -6.28 -12.69 22.12
N ARG A 396 -6.37 -14.03 22.30
CA ARG A 396 -6.20 -14.99 21.21
C ARG A 396 -7.33 -14.93 20.19
N MET A 397 -8.56 -14.70 20.65
CA MET A 397 -9.74 -14.58 19.78
C MET A 397 -9.77 -13.24 19.02
N LEU A 398 -9.24 -12.17 19.62
CA LEU A 398 -9.24 -10.83 19.04
C LEU A 398 -7.99 -10.52 18.21
N GLU A 399 -6.94 -11.33 18.30
CA GLU A 399 -5.73 -11.20 17.49
C GLU A 399 -6.08 -11.23 16.00
N GLY A 400 -5.49 -10.31 15.23
CA GLY A 400 -5.72 -10.20 13.79
C GLY A 400 -6.91 -9.34 13.38
N ASN A 401 -7.83 -8.99 14.28
CA ASN A 401 -8.89 -8.04 13.96
C ASN A 401 -8.35 -6.66 13.61
N VAL A 402 -9.06 -5.95 12.73
CA VAL A 402 -8.75 -4.56 12.37
C VAL A 402 -9.06 -3.66 13.56
N ARG A 403 -8.04 -2.90 14.00
CA ARG A 403 -8.13 -1.97 15.13
C ARG A 403 -8.34 -0.53 14.69
N SER A 404 -7.73 -0.14 13.59
CA SER A 404 -7.75 1.22 13.10
C SER A 404 -7.45 1.27 11.61
N THR A 405 -8.00 2.28 10.95
CA THR A 405 -7.58 2.67 9.61
C THR A 405 -6.50 3.74 9.70
N GLY A 406 -5.61 3.76 8.74
CA GLY A 406 -4.58 4.77 8.58
C GLY A 406 -4.33 5.07 7.11
N VAL A 407 -3.51 6.08 6.84
CA VAL A 407 -3.08 6.42 5.49
C VAL A 407 -1.71 5.81 5.25
N HIS A 408 -1.53 5.14 4.11
CA HIS A 408 -0.25 4.59 3.70
C HIS A 408 0.78 5.72 3.58
N ALA A 409 1.98 5.50 4.09
CA ALA A 409 2.99 6.55 4.21
C ALA A 409 3.46 7.06 2.83
N CYS A 410 3.59 6.19 1.82
CA CYS A 410 4.21 6.54 0.53
C CYS A 410 3.28 6.41 -0.68
N GLY A 411 2.54 5.30 -0.76
CA GLY A 411 1.61 4.98 -1.83
C GLY A 411 0.51 6.00 -2.10
N VAL A 412 0.50 6.45 -3.35
CA VAL A 412 -0.48 7.34 -3.97
C VAL A 412 -0.95 6.68 -5.27
N ILE A 413 -2.24 6.80 -5.56
CA ILE A 413 -2.85 6.37 -6.80
C ILE A 413 -3.07 7.60 -7.68
N ILE A 414 -2.73 7.47 -8.96
CA ILE A 414 -3.11 8.45 -9.99
C ILE A 414 -3.96 7.71 -11.03
N GLY A 415 -5.25 7.96 -11.00
CA GLY A 415 -6.24 7.35 -11.88
C GLY A 415 -6.33 8.03 -13.25
N GLN A 416 -6.70 7.25 -14.26
CA GLN A 416 -7.08 7.76 -15.58
C GLN A 416 -8.41 8.53 -15.53
N THR A 417 -9.33 8.04 -14.70
CA THR A 417 -10.66 8.60 -14.42
C THR A 417 -10.81 8.84 -12.93
N ASP A 418 -11.98 9.35 -12.51
CA ASP A 418 -12.31 9.44 -11.08
C ASP A 418 -12.18 8.07 -10.42
N ILE A 419 -11.38 8.02 -9.35
CA ILE A 419 -11.04 6.80 -8.62
C ILE A 419 -12.30 6.13 -8.06
N SER A 420 -13.33 6.91 -7.71
CA SER A 420 -14.59 6.38 -7.17
C SER A 420 -15.40 5.53 -8.15
N ASN A 421 -15.12 5.62 -9.45
CA ASN A 421 -15.72 4.73 -10.46
C ASN A 421 -15.14 3.31 -10.44
N VAL A 422 -13.95 3.12 -9.85
CA VAL A 422 -13.22 1.85 -9.87
C VAL A 422 -13.17 1.23 -8.47
N VAL A 423 -12.84 2.03 -7.46
CA VAL A 423 -12.70 1.56 -6.09
C VAL A 423 -13.46 2.44 -5.12
N PRO A 424 -14.01 1.86 -4.04
CA PRO A 424 -14.60 2.65 -2.96
C PRO A 424 -13.54 3.57 -2.33
N ILE A 425 -13.94 4.81 -2.08
CA ILE A 425 -13.11 5.84 -1.44
C ILE A 425 -13.68 6.23 -0.08
N SER A 426 -12.82 6.80 0.76
CA SER A 426 -13.14 7.34 2.07
C SER A 426 -12.33 8.62 2.28
N THR A 427 -12.65 9.37 3.33
CA THR A 427 -11.87 10.53 3.75
C THR A 427 -11.10 10.20 5.03
N ALA A 428 -9.81 10.47 5.05
CA ALA A 428 -9.01 10.44 6.27
C ALA A 428 -8.52 11.85 6.62
N GLU A 429 -8.40 12.14 7.91
CA GLU A 429 -7.73 13.36 8.37
C GLU A 429 -6.23 13.11 8.48
N ASP A 430 -5.45 13.95 7.83
CA ASP A 430 -4.01 13.99 8.04
C ASP A 430 -3.70 14.43 9.47
N LYS A 431 -2.82 13.69 10.16
CA LYS A 431 -2.54 13.90 11.58
C LYS A 431 -1.79 15.21 11.85
N GLU A 432 -1.00 15.68 10.88
CA GLU A 432 -0.14 16.85 11.03
C GLU A 432 -0.84 18.13 10.57
N THR A 433 -1.50 18.07 9.41
CA THR A 433 -2.11 19.22 8.76
C THR A 433 -3.61 19.37 9.04
N LYS A 434 -4.28 18.32 9.56
CA LYS A 434 -5.74 18.26 9.72
C LYS A 434 -6.52 18.42 8.42
N GLU A 435 -5.86 18.34 7.27
CA GLU A 435 -6.50 18.35 5.96
C GLU A 435 -7.21 17.01 5.72
N LYS A 436 -8.34 17.06 5.00
CA LYS A 436 -9.06 15.85 4.57
C LYS A 436 -8.41 15.32 3.30
N LEU A 437 -7.88 14.12 3.37
CA LEU A 437 -7.30 13.39 2.25
C LEU A 437 -8.30 12.37 1.72
N LEU A 438 -8.36 12.21 0.40
CA LEU A 438 -9.05 11.07 -0.20
C LEU A 438 -8.18 9.82 -0.07
N VAL A 439 -8.80 8.75 0.40
CA VAL A 439 -8.13 7.48 0.64
C VAL A 439 -8.97 6.36 0.05
N THR A 440 -8.33 5.40 -0.62
CA THR A 440 -8.99 4.19 -1.12
C THR A 440 -9.50 3.35 0.05
N GLN A 441 -10.51 2.49 -0.12
CA GLN A 441 -10.88 1.51 0.91
C GLN A 441 -10.21 0.14 0.66
N TYR A 442 -9.54 -0.04 -0.48
CA TYR A 442 -8.70 -1.21 -0.75
C TYR A 442 -7.26 -0.94 -0.37
N GLU A 443 -6.65 -1.90 0.32
CA GLU A 443 -5.24 -1.88 0.65
C GLU A 443 -4.36 -2.21 -0.58
N GLY A 444 -3.05 -1.97 -0.44
CA GLY A 444 -2.10 -1.96 -1.57
C GLY A 444 -2.10 -3.22 -2.44
N SER A 445 -2.26 -4.41 -1.89
CA SER A 445 -2.28 -5.64 -2.71
C SER A 445 -3.55 -5.78 -3.54
N VAL A 446 -4.70 -5.39 -2.98
CA VAL A 446 -5.99 -5.52 -3.66
C VAL A 446 -6.17 -4.41 -4.69
N ILE A 447 -5.63 -3.21 -4.45
CA ILE A 447 -5.80 -2.11 -5.40
C ILE A 447 -5.05 -2.34 -6.72
N GLU A 448 -3.91 -3.02 -6.68
CA GLU A 448 -3.15 -3.38 -7.89
C GLU A 448 -3.95 -4.34 -8.79
N GLU A 449 -4.78 -5.21 -8.22
CA GLU A 449 -5.67 -6.11 -8.97
C GLU A 449 -6.76 -5.33 -9.74
N THR A 450 -7.20 -4.19 -9.22
CA THR A 450 -8.17 -3.30 -9.89
C THR A 450 -7.61 -2.54 -11.09
N GLY A 451 -6.34 -2.75 -11.44
CA GLY A 451 -5.66 -2.08 -12.55
C GLY A 451 -5.24 -0.64 -12.27
N LEU A 452 -5.54 -0.09 -11.09
CA LEU A 452 -5.06 1.22 -10.68
C LEU A 452 -3.56 1.19 -10.41
N ILE A 453 -2.89 2.29 -10.75
CA ILE A 453 -1.43 2.37 -10.67
C ILE A 453 -1.03 3.05 -9.37
N LYS A 454 -0.23 2.32 -8.61
CA LYS A 454 0.42 2.80 -7.41
C LYS A 454 1.76 3.47 -7.75
N MET A 455 1.99 4.62 -7.14
CA MET A 455 3.28 5.31 -7.12
C MET A 455 3.68 5.55 -5.66
N ASP A 456 4.91 5.21 -5.29
CA ASP A 456 5.40 5.42 -3.94
C ASP A 456 6.21 6.72 -3.84
N PHE A 457 5.63 7.70 -3.12
CA PHE A 457 6.28 8.96 -2.78
C PHE A 457 6.94 8.81 -1.41
N LEU A 458 8.23 8.44 -1.39
CA LEU A 458 8.94 8.16 -0.15
C LEU A 458 9.54 9.43 0.45
N GLY A 459 9.40 9.59 1.77
CA GLY A 459 10.16 10.57 2.54
C GLY A 459 11.47 9.95 3.01
N LEU A 460 12.60 10.54 2.62
CA LEU A 460 13.93 10.10 3.03
C LEU A 460 14.63 11.17 3.87
N LYS A 461 14.70 10.93 5.19
CA LYS A 461 15.42 11.76 6.17
C LYS A 461 16.83 12.16 5.73
N THR A 462 17.54 11.26 5.05
CA THR A 462 18.90 11.53 4.55
C THR A 462 18.94 12.71 3.60
N LEU A 463 17.94 12.87 2.72
CA LEU A 463 17.86 14.01 1.80
C LEU A 463 17.65 15.32 2.56
N SER A 464 16.77 15.31 3.58
CA SER A 464 16.57 16.46 4.47
C SER A 464 17.87 16.86 5.17
N ILE A 465 18.61 15.89 5.74
CA ILE A 465 19.90 16.13 6.40
C ILE A 465 20.93 16.72 5.45
N ILE A 466 21.04 16.19 4.22
CA ILE A 466 21.96 16.70 3.19
C ILE A 466 21.60 18.14 2.83
N LYS A 467 20.31 18.41 2.61
CA LYS A 467 19.81 19.75 2.26
C LYS A 467 20.14 20.78 3.35
N ASP A 468 19.91 20.43 4.61
CA ASP A 468 20.24 21.29 5.75
C ASP A 468 21.74 21.48 5.92
N ALA A 469 22.55 20.43 5.69
CA ALA A 469 24.00 20.54 5.70
C ALA A 469 24.50 21.54 4.64
N VAL A 470 23.99 21.47 3.40
CA VAL A 470 24.34 22.41 2.32
C VAL A 470 23.90 23.84 2.67
N LYS A 471 22.69 24.03 3.19
CA LYS A 471 22.20 25.34 3.66
C LYS A 471 23.11 25.92 4.75
N ASN A 472 23.50 25.11 5.73
CA ASN A 472 24.38 25.54 6.82
C ASN A 472 25.78 25.89 6.32
N ILE A 473 26.33 25.14 5.37
CA ILE A 473 27.63 25.46 4.75
C ILE A 473 27.54 26.78 4.00
N GLN A 474 26.47 27.00 3.23
CA GLN A 474 26.26 28.27 2.54
C GLN A 474 26.12 29.44 3.52
N ALA A 475 25.36 29.28 4.60
CA ALA A 475 25.16 30.32 5.61
C ALA A 475 26.45 30.67 6.37
N THR A 476 27.31 29.68 6.65
CA THR A 476 28.53 29.87 7.45
C THR A 476 29.76 30.25 6.62
N THR A 477 29.87 29.74 5.39
CA THR A 477 31.06 29.93 4.54
C THR A 477 30.81 30.77 3.29
N GLY A 478 29.54 31.05 2.96
CA GLY A 478 29.13 31.70 1.71
C GLY A 478 29.23 30.81 0.46
N LYS A 479 29.75 29.58 0.58
CA LYS A 479 29.94 28.66 -0.55
C LYS A 479 28.64 27.89 -0.85
N LYS A 480 28.13 28.02 -2.07
CA LYS A 480 27.04 27.18 -2.57
C LYS A 480 27.61 25.87 -3.08
N ILE A 481 27.22 24.75 -2.46
CA ILE A 481 27.61 23.41 -2.87
C ILE A 481 26.53 22.83 -3.78
N ASP A 482 26.94 22.31 -4.92
CA ASP A 482 26.10 21.50 -5.79
C ASP A 482 26.41 20.01 -5.54
N MET A 483 25.43 19.29 -4.99
CA MET A 483 25.57 17.87 -4.66
C MET A 483 25.78 17.00 -5.91
N SER A 484 25.25 17.40 -7.06
CA SER A 484 25.34 16.63 -8.30
C SER A 484 26.74 16.68 -8.94
N ALA A 485 27.55 17.68 -8.55
CA ALA A 485 28.88 17.93 -9.10
C ALA A 485 30.02 17.44 -8.18
N ILE A 486 29.72 16.76 -7.07
CA ILE A 486 30.73 16.29 -6.13
C ILE A 486 31.55 15.15 -6.77
N PRO A 487 32.90 15.24 -6.78
CA PRO A 487 33.75 14.18 -7.29
C PRO A 487 33.61 12.89 -6.47
N MET A 488 33.58 11.75 -7.16
CA MET A 488 33.45 10.43 -6.53
C MET A 488 34.79 9.84 -6.08
N ASP A 489 35.90 10.55 -6.23
CA ASP A 489 37.27 10.11 -5.95
C ASP A 489 37.92 10.86 -4.75
N ASP A 490 37.12 11.51 -3.91
CA ASP A 490 37.63 12.27 -2.76
C ASP A 490 38.30 11.36 -1.71
N THR A 491 39.62 11.49 -1.62
CA THR A 491 40.45 10.66 -0.74
C THR A 491 40.10 10.82 0.74
N LYS A 492 39.71 12.02 1.17
CA LYS A 492 39.36 12.28 2.58
C LYS A 492 38.07 11.58 2.98
N THR A 493 37.10 11.54 2.08
CA THR A 493 35.87 10.76 2.25
C THR A 493 36.20 9.28 2.43
N TYR A 494 37.00 8.69 1.54
CA TYR A 494 37.40 7.28 1.68
C TYR A 494 38.20 6.98 2.95
N GLN A 495 39.00 7.93 3.44
CA GLN A 495 39.69 7.77 4.72
C GLN A 495 38.72 7.68 5.90
N LEU A 496 37.62 8.45 5.91
CA LEU A 496 36.59 8.35 6.96
C LEU A 496 35.94 6.97 7.00
N TYR A 497 35.64 6.40 5.82
CA TYR A 497 35.11 5.04 5.71
C TYR A 497 36.14 3.99 6.13
N SER A 498 37.39 4.15 5.69
CA SER A 498 38.50 3.27 6.06
C SER A 498 38.82 3.30 7.57
N ASP A 499 38.60 4.43 8.22
CA ASP A 499 38.71 4.57 9.68
C ASP A 499 37.46 4.03 10.42
N GLY A 500 36.41 3.64 9.69
CA GLY A 500 35.10 3.26 10.23
C GLY A 500 34.41 4.38 11.01
N LYS A 501 34.69 5.65 10.69
CA LYS A 501 34.09 6.85 11.29
C LYS A 501 32.81 7.24 10.53
N THR A 502 31.88 6.29 10.44
CA THR A 502 30.64 6.40 9.64
C THR A 502 29.39 6.65 10.50
N THR A 503 29.56 7.20 11.71
CA THR A 503 28.42 7.65 12.52
C THR A 503 27.65 8.74 11.79
N GLY A 504 26.34 8.57 11.65
CA GLY A 504 25.49 9.49 10.88
C GLY A 504 25.66 9.43 9.36
N THR A 505 26.39 8.46 8.79
CA THR A 505 26.41 8.24 7.33
C THR A 505 25.39 7.18 6.93
N PHE A 506 24.56 7.52 5.95
CA PHE A 506 23.47 6.67 5.48
C PHE A 506 23.97 5.28 5.05
N GLN A 507 23.26 4.22 5.48
CA GLN A 507 23.56 2.80 5.23
C GLN A 507 24.83 2.22 5.88
N PHE A 508 25.77 3.03 6.38
CA PHE A 508 27.07 2.56 6.87
C PHE A 508 27.30 2.73 8.39
N GLU A 509 26.26 3.02 9.16
CA GLU A 509 26.36 3.38 10.57
C GLU A 509 26.52 2.19 11.54
N SER A 510 26.09 0.97 11.16
CA SER A 510 26.06 -0.16 12.10
C SER A 510 27.47 -0.57 12.56
N ALA A 511 27.60 -1.01 13.80
CA ALA A 511 28.90 -1.40 14.38
C ALA A 511 29.58 -2.53 13.59
N GLY A 512 28.81 -3.49 13.07
CA GLY A 512 29.34 -4.56 12.22
C GLY A 512 29.81 -4.05 10.85
N MET A 513 29.07 -3.11 10.23
CA MET A 513 29.48 -2.48 8.99
C MET A 513 30.77 -1.68 9.16
N GLN A 514 30.87 -0.88 10.24
CA GLN A 514 32.08 -0.14 10.59
C GLN A 514 33.31 -1.04 10.75
N LYS A 515 33.13 -2.23 11.34
CA LYS A 515 34.21 -3.22 11.44
C LYS A 515 34.68 -3.67 10.05
N TYR A 516 33.75 -4.07 9.18
CA TYR A 516 34.13 -4.54 7.85
C TYR A 516 34.71 -3.44 6.96
N LEU A 517 34.27 -2.19 7.09
CA LEU A 517 34.88 -1.06 6.37
C LEU A 517 36.34 -0.85 6.77
N LYS A 518 36.68 -0.97 8.06
CA LYS A 518 38.07 -0.93 8.54
C LYS A 518 38.92 -2.05 7.97
N GLU A 519 38.35 -3.24 7.77
CA GLU A 519 39.06 -4.37 7.17
C GLU A 519 39.17 -4.22 5.64
N LEU A 520 38.13 -3.70 4.98
CA LEU A 520 38.05 -3.51 3.53
C LEU A 520 38.99 -2.42 3.02
N GLN A 521 39.17 -1.33 3.77
CA GLN A 521 39.89 -0.13 3.33
C GLN A 521 39.40 0.35 1.94
N PRO A 522 38.14 0.85 1.82
CA PRO A 522 37.59 1.29 0.55
C PRO A 522 38.41 2.41 -0.10
N THR A 523 38.71 2.27 -1.39
CA THR A 523 39.49 3.25 -2.18
C THR A 523 38.74 3.80 -3.38
N LYS A 524 37.62 3.17 -3.75
CA LYS A 524 36.76 3.55 -4.87
C LYS A 524 35.29 3.33 -4.53
N PHE A 525 34.39 3.91 -5.31
CA PHE A 525 32.96 3.91 -5.03
C PHE A 525 32.36 2.50 -5.11
N GLU A 526 32.88 1.67 -6.02
CA GLU A 526 32.46 0.29 -6.23
C GLU A 526 32.70 -0.58 -4.98
N ASP A 527 33.68 -0.24 -4.14
CA ASP A 527 33.91 -0.95 -2.89
C ASP A 527 32.76 -0.73 -1.90
N LEU A 528 32.20 0.48 -1.87
CA LEU A 528 31.05 0.82 -1.02
C LEU A 528 29.78 0.16 -1.55
N ILE A 529 29.59 0.14 -2.88
CA ILE A 529 28.49 -0.59 -3.52
C ILE A 529 28.54 -2.08 -3.12
N ALA A 530 29.70 -2.72 -3.30
CA ALA A 530 29.88 -4.13 -2.99
C ALA A 530 29.66 -4.42 -1.50
N MET A 531 30.21 -3.59 -0.61
CA MET A 531 30.04 -3.78 0.84
C MET A 531 28.57 -3.67 1.26
N ASN A 532 27.84 -2.69 0.74
CA ASN A 532 26.41 -2.54 1.02
C ASN A 532 25.57 -3.71 0.47
N ALA A 533 25.95 -4.28 -0.67
CA ALA A 533 25.31 -5.46 -1.23
C ALA A 533 25.59 -6.73 -0.39
N LEU A 534 26.82 -6.91 0.06
CA LEU A 534 27.27 -8.09 0.82
C LEU A 534 26.81 -8.07 2.29
N TYR A 535 26.61 -6.90 2.90
CA TYR A 535 26.20 -6.76 4.30
C TYR A 535 24.70 -7.03 4.51
N ARG A 536 24.26 -8.24 4.11
CA ARG A 536 22.90 -8.76 4.26
C ARG A 536 22.95 -10.22 4.73
N PRO A 537 21.93 -10.71 5.47
CA PRO A 537 21.86 -12.12 5.87
C PRO A 537 21.97 -13.04 4.65
N GLY A 538 22.88 -14.02 4.70
CA GLY A 538 23.26 -14.87 3.56
C GLY A 538 24.59 -14.43 2.95
N PRO A 539 24.64 -13.33 2.16
CA PRO A 539 25.88 -12.86 1.55
C PRO A 539 26.98 -12.40 2.52
N MET A 540 26.64 -12.12 3.79
CA MET A 540 27.62 -11.70 4.82
C MET A 540 28.77 -12.69 4.99
N ASP A 541 28.53 -13.98 4.76
CA ASP A 541 29.55 -15.02 4.89
C ASP A 541 30.67 -14.87 3.84
N TYR A 542 30.41 -14.16 2.73
CA TYR A 542 31.39 -13.91 1.67
C TYR A 542 32.24 -12.65 1.91
N ILE A 543 31.88 -11.79 2.88
CA ILE A 543 32.62 -10.55 3.16
C ILE A 543 34.11 -10.83 3.44
N PRO A 544 34.49 -11.82 4.28
CA PRO A 544 35.90 -12.11 4.55
C PRO A 544 36.70 -12.46 3.28
N SER A 545 36.16 -13.31 2.41
CA SER A 545 36.79 -13.67 1.14
C SER A 545 36.87 -12.49 0.17
N PHE A 546 35.83 -11.65 0.10
CA PHE A 546 35.87 -10.43 -0.70
C PHE A 546 36.99 -9.49 -0.26
N ILE A 547 37.15 -9.29 1.04
CA ILE A 547 38.23 -8.47 1.63
C ILE A 547 39.59 -9.12 1.36
N ALA A 548 39.73 -10.43 1.54
CA ALA A 548 40.98 -11.15 1.29
C ALA A 548 41.43 -11.03 -0.17
N ARG A 549 40.51 -11.22 -1.13
CA ARG A 549 40.77 -11.09 -2.57
C ARG A 549 41.16 -9.67 -2.94
N LYS A 550 40.46 -8.65 -2.39
CA LYS A 550 40.80 -7.25 -2.62
C LYS A 550 42.23 -6.90 -2.20
N HIS A 551 42.67 -7.43 -1.05
CA HIS A 551 44.03 -7.21 -0.55
C HIS A 551 45.07 -8.17 -1.16
N GLY A 552 44.69 -8.99 -2.15
CA GLY A 552 45.59 -9.97 -2.78
C GLY A 552 46.03 -11.11 -1.85
N ARG A 553 45.28 -11.38 -0.78
CA ARG A 553 45.57 -12.45 0.19
C ARG A 553 44.92 -13.79 -0.18
N GLU A 554 44.01 -13.78 -1.14
CA GLU A 554 43.31 -14.94 -1.68
C GLU A 554 43.23 -14.77 -3.21
N GLU A 555 43.54 -15.81 -3.98
CA GLU A 555 43.42 -15.79 -5.44
C GLU A 555 41.95 -15.88 -5.87
N ILE A 556 41.63 -15.24 -7.00
CA ILE A 556 40.31 -15.34 -7.61
C ILE A 556 40.28 -16.62 -8.43
N SER A 557 39.61 -17.65 -7.92
CA SER A 557 39.36 -18.90 -8.64
C SER A 557 37.98 -18.90 -9.26
N TYR A 558 37.88 -19.37 -10.50
CA TYR A 558 36.61 -19.65 -11.17
C TYR A 558 36.27 -21.14 -11.02
N ASP A 559 35.01 -21.44 -10.74
CA ASP A 559 34.57 -22.83 -10.52
C ASP A 559 34.78 -23.73 -11.74
N ILE A 560 34.88 -23.13 -12.93
CA ILE A 560 35.15 -23.82 -14.19
C ILE A 560 36.24 -23.04 -14.94
N PRO A 561 37.30 -23.69 -15.47
CA PRO A 561 38.42 -23.02 -16.15
C PRO A 561 38.07 -22.16 -17.39
N VAL A 562 36.83 -22.23 -17.88
CA VAL A 562 36.33 -21.48 -19.04
C VAL A 562 35.55 -20.20 -18.64
N MET A 563 35.26 -20.04 -17.36
CA MET A 563 34.77 -18.78 -16.78
C MET A 563 35.97 -17.96 -16.34
#